data_AF-A0A932BBS6-F1
#
_entry.id   AF-A0A932BBS6-F1
#
_cell.length_a   1.000
_cell.length_b   1.000
_cell.length_c   1.000
_cell.angle_alpha   90.00
_cell.angle_beta   90.00
_cell.angle_gamma   90.00
#
_symmetry.space_group_name_H-M   'P 1'
#
loop_
_entity.id
_entity.type
_entity.pdbx_description
1 polymer ?
#
loop_
_entity_poly.entity_id
_entity_poly.type
_entity_poly.pdbx_seq_one_letter_code
_entity_poly.pdbx_strand_id
1 'polypeptide(L)'
;MAQGPRRLCPWRAGPHCRARRAGTAHHRADRGQRRCHQGHHPLAGRPHLLPQARQGRAPVQAGHARGAAWSPAFLRLIAPLVKQHLGEQAAFEADNLAQLFTRVKRGFIRVDADELTYPAHVILRFEIERALINDEIEVDDIPALWAEKMRDYLGVDVAGNFENGCMQDIHWPSGMFGYFPSYTLGAMYAAQYFATIRQQHPDLDARIAGGDLSPAMNWLDSNIWSQASRWSTDELVTRATGEPLNASHFRKHLEARYLGA
;
A
#
# COMPACT_ATOMS: atom_id res chain seq x y z
N MET A 1 -8.49 55.76 10.12
CA MET A 1 -8.64 54.29 10.06
C MET A 1 -7.70 53.75 8.99
N ALA A 2 -6.74 52.92 9.39
CA ALA A 2 -5.59 52.51 8.58
C ALA A 2 -5.97 51.55 7.44
N GLN A 3 -5.44 51.80 6.23
CA GLN A 3 -5.39 50.83 5.14
C GLN A 3 -3.93 50.59 4.78
N GLY A 4 -3.42 49.40 5.10
CA GLY A 4 -2.05 48.98 4.81
C GLY A 4 -1.83 48.60 3.34
N PRO A 5 -0.56 48.58 2.87
CA PRO A 5 -0.24 48.36 1.47
C PRO A 5 -0.37 46.89 1.05
N ARG A 6 -0.95 46.67 -0.14
CA ARG A 6 -1.01 45.39 -0.83
C ARG A 6 0.42 44.90 -1.15
N ARG A 7 0.86 43.80 -0.53
CA ARG A 7 2.07 43.08 -0.93
C ARG A 7 1.76 42.14 -2.09
N LEU A 8 2.42 42.40 -3.22
CA LEU A 8 2.46 41.56 -4.41
C LEU A 8 3.19 40.23 -4.10
N CYS A 9 2.61 39.13 -4.55
CA CYS A 9 3.16 37.78 -4.47
C CYS A 9 4.20 37.56 -5.60
N PRO A 10 5.48 37.23 -5.32
CA PRO A 10 6.45 36.99 -6.38
C PRO A 10 6.66 35.49 -6.57
N TRP A 11 5.76 34.84 -7.31
CA TRP A 11 6.04 33.53 -7.93
C TRP A 11 5.91 33.69 -9.45
N ARG A 12 6.91 34.32 -10.08
CA ARG A 12 7.16 34.14 -11.51
C ARG A 12 8.17 33.02 -11.67
N ALA A 13 7.68 31.85 -12.08
CA ALA A 13 8.51 30.73 -12.47
C ALA A 13 9.29 31.07 -13.76
N GLY A 14 10.62 30.99 -13.70
CA GLY A 14 11.48 31.06 -14.88
C GLY A 14 11.55 29.71 -15.63
N PRO A 15 11.97 29.69 -16.90
CA PRO A 15 11.77 28.55 -17.81
C PRO A 15 12.77 27.38 -17.67
N HIS A 16 13.57 27.32 -16.61
CA HIS A 16 14.66 26.33 -16.47
C HIS A 16 14.61 25.46 -15.20
N CYS A 17 13.42 25.10 -14.72
CA CYS A 17 13.25 24.06 -13.71
C CYS A 17 12.47 22.87 -14.27
N ARG A 18 13.15 21.94 -14.96
CA ARG A 18 12.64 20.57 -15.13
C ARG A 18 12.81 19.82 -13.81
N ALA A 19 11.93 20.12 -12.85
CA ALA A 19 11.72 19.22 -11.73
C ALA A 19 11.20 17.89 -12.30
N ARG A 20 12.04 16.85 -12.29
CA ARG A 20 11.56 15.48 -12.49
C ARG A 20 10.58 15.21 -11.34
N ARG A 21 9.28 15.33 -11.59
CA ARG A 21 8.25 14.96 -10.61
C ARG A 21 8.43 13.48 -10.29
N ALA A 22 9.00 13.19 -9.13
CA ALA A 22 8.97 11.88 -8.54
C ALA A 22 7.51 11.60 -8.15
N GLY A 23 6.74 10.99 -9.05
CA GLY A 23 5.38 10.57 -8.74
C GLY A 23 5.38 9.48 -7.67
N THR A 24 4.27 9.36 -6.94
CA THR A 24 4.00 8.22 -6.05
C THR A 24 4.00 6.91 -6.84
N ALA A 25 4.06 5.76 -6.16
CA ALA A 25 3.99 4.44 -6.78
C ALA A 25 2.78 4.32 -7.73
N HIS A 26 1.62 4.86 -7.32
CA HIS A 26 0.41 4.93 -8.14
C HIS A 26 0.60 5.73 -9.42
N HIS A 27 1.11 6.96 -9.30
CA HIS A 27 1.35 7.82 -10.46
C HIS A 27 2.34 7.17 -11.44
N ARG A 28 3.37 6.47 -10.95
CA ARG A 28 4.40 5.88 -11.82
C ARG A 28 3.92 4.63 -12.55
N ALA A 29 3.13 3.78 -11.89
CA ALA A 29 2.46 2.67 -12.55
C ALA A 29 1.57 3.16 -13.70
N ASP A 30 0.80 4.24 -13.49
CA ASP A 30 -0.01 4.85 -14.55
C ASP A 30 0.83 5.43 -15.69
N ARG A 31 2.03 5.96 -15.40
CA ARG A 31 2.97 6.43 -16.44
C ARG A 31 3.57 5.27 -17.25
N GLY A 32 3.95 4.18 -16.60
CA GLY A 32 4.45 2.97 -17.26
C GLY A 32 3.43 2.42 -18.26
N GLN A 33 2.17 2.35 -17.86
CA GLN A 33 1.06 1.94 -18.72
C GLN A 33 0.91 2.85 -19.96
N ARG A 34 1.00 4.18 -19.78
CA ARG A 34 0.88 5.13 -20.89
C ARG A 34 1.97 4.97 -21.95
N ARG A 35 3.16 4.47 -21.60
CA ARG A 35 4.25 4.22 -22.56
C ARG A 35 3.93 3.05 -23.49
N CYS A 36 3.27 2.01 -22.99
CA CYS A 36 2.92 0.81 -23.76
C CYS A 36 1.77 1.03 -24.74
N HIS A 37 0.91 2.04 -24.49
CA HIS A 37 -0.29 2.31 -25.29
C HIS A 37 -0.12 3.45 -26.31
N GLN A 38 1.11 3.94 -26.56
CA GLN A 38 1.38 4.94 -27.61
C GLN A 38 1.55 4.34 -29.03
N GLY A 39 1.39 3.01 -29.19
CA GLY A 39 1.25 2.37 -30.50
C GLY A 39 -0.23 2.30 -30.92
N HIS A 40 -0.56 2.90 -32.07
CA HIS A 40 -1.91 2.88 -32.65
C HIS A 40 -2.46 1.45 -32.81
N HIS A 41 -3.43 1.07 -31.97
CA HIS A 41 -4.28 -0.11 -32.21
C HIS A 41 -5.74 0.20 -31.79
N PRO A 42 -6.75 -0.11 -32.62
CA PRO A 42 -8.14 0.30 -32.40
C PRO A 42 -8.87 -0.69 -31.49
N LEU A 43 -8.39 -0.88 -30.25
CA LEU A 43 -9.17 -1.48 -29.16
C LEU A 43 -9.80 -0.40 -28.26
N ALA A 44 -9.84 0.83 -28.75
CA ALA A 44 -10.44 1.99 -28.09
C ALA A 44 -11.97 2.06 -28.24
N GLY A 45 -12.66 0.91 -28.19
CA GLY A 45 -14.06 0.87 -27.83
C GLY A 45 -14.12 0.56 -26.34
N ARG A 46 -14.59 1.49 -25.50
CA ARG A 46 -14.87 1.23 -24.08
C ARG A 46 -15.83 0.04 -23.98
N PRO A 47 -15.42 -1.17 -23.53
CA PRO A 47 -16.39 -2.10 -22.99
C PRO A 47 -16.56 -1.71 -21.51
N HIS A 48 -17.77 -1.87 -20.98
CA HIS A 48 -18.00 -1.94 -19.54
C HIS A 48 -17.25 -3.17 -18.97
N LEU A 49 -15.92 -3.06 -18.86
CA LEU A 49 -15.06 -4.06 -18.27
C LEU A 49 -15.28 -4.04 -16.75
N LEU A 50 -15.65 -5.22 -16.25
CA LEU A 50 -15.95 -5.55 -14.87
C LEU A 50 -15.07 -4.80 -13.84
N PRO A 51 -15.64 -4.38 -12.70
CA PRO A 51 -14.91 -3.76 -11.59
C PRO A 51 -13.64 -4.51 -11.16
N GLN A 52 -13.60 -5.83 -11.31
CA GLN A 52 -12.46 -6.71 -11.00
C GLN A 52 -11.14 -6.27 -11.67
N ALA A 53 -11.19 -5.78 -12.91
CA ALA A 53 -9.98 -5.39 -13.64
C ALA A 53 -9.31 -4.12 -13.08
N ARG A 54 -10.07 -3.25 -12.38
CA ARG A 54 -9.53 -2.09 -11.65
C ARG A 54 -9.17 -2.43 -10.20
N GLN A 55 -9.88 -3.38 -9.60
CA GLN A 55 -9.73 -3.79 -8.21
C GLN A 55 -8.39 -4.47 -7.92
N GLY A 56 -7.79 -5.17 -8.89
CA GLY A 56 -6.42 -5.67 -8.77
C GLY A 56 -5.31 -4.59 -8.88
N ARG A 57 -5.61 -3.35 -9.27
CA ARG A 57 -4.58 -2.35 -9.66
C ARG A 57 -4.21 -1.35 -8.56
N ALA A 58 -5.19 -0.88 -7.79
CA ALA A 58 -4.97 0.08 -6.70
C ALA A 58 -4.30 -0.50 -5.43
N PRO A 59 -4.60 -1.73 -4.98
CA PRO A 59 -4.15 -2.20 -3.67
C PRO A 59 -2.78 -2.88 -3.72
N VAL A 60 -2.41 -3.43 -4.89
CA VAL A 60 -1.01 -3.76 -5.22
C VAL A 60 -0.11 -2.58 -4.84
N GLN A 61 -0.49 -1.34 -5.16
CA GLN A 61 0.34 -0.16 -4.93
C GLN A 61 0.30 0.41 -3.51
N ALA A 62 -0.75 0.11 -2.72
CA ALA A 62 -0.86 0.55 -1.33
C ALA A 62 0.02 -0.29 -0.39
N GLY A 63 0.19 -1.59 -0.66
CA GLY A 63 1.10 -2.47 0.07
C GLY A 63 2.59 -2.14 -0.16
N HIS A 64 2.95 -1.78 -1.40
CA HIS A 64 4.31 -1.34 -1.77
C HIS A 64 4.82 -0.13 -0.96
N ALA A 65 3.90 0.72 -0.51
CA ALA A 65 4.23 1.98 0.14
C ALA A 65 4.51 1.85 1.65
N ARG A 66 4.32 0.69 2.30
CA ARG A 66 4.68 0.53 3.72
C ARG A 66 5.99 -0.24 3.93
N GLY A 67 6.17 -1.37 3.23
CA GLY A 67 7.36 -2.21 3.43
C GLY A 67 8.68 -1.54 3.04
N ALA A 68 8.70 -0.77 1.95
CA ALA A 68 9.91 -0.09 1.47
C ALA A 68 10.10 1.31 2.08
N ALA A 69 9.02 2.09 2.13
CA ALA A 69 9.04 3.48 2.58
C ALA A 69 9.16 3.63 4.11
N TRP A 70 9.12 2.53 4.87
CA TRP A 70 9.46 2.54 6.31
C TRP A 70 10.54 1.51 6.65
N SER A 71 11.34 1.08 5.66
CA SER A 71 12.53 0.28 5.94
C SER A 71 13.54 1.09 6.77
N PRO A 72 14.36 0.46 7.64
CA PRO A 72 15.41 1.16 8.37
C PRO A 72 16.35 1.97 7.46
N ALA A 73 16.67 1.42 6.28
CA ALA A 73 17.46 2.11 5.27
C ALA A 73 16.80 3.41 4.79
N PHE A 74 15.49 3.37 4.48
CA PHE A 74 14.75 4.56 4.06
C PHE A 74 14.55 5.57 5.19
N LEU A 75 14.32 5.10 6.42
CA LEU A 75 14.20 5.97 7.59
C LEU A 75 15.49 6.74 7.88
N ARG A 76 16.65 6.10 7.74
CA ARG A 76 17.97 6.76 7.82
C ARG A 76 18.14 7.83 6.74
N LEU A 77 17.66 7.58 5.53
CA LEU A 77 17.69 8.55 4.43
C LEU A 77 16.85 9.79 4.75
N ILE A 78 15.64 9.63 5.29
CA ILE A 78 14.72 10.75 5.48
C ILE A 78 14.90 11.48 6.81
N ALA A 79 15.47 10.86 7.84
CA ALA A 79 15.60 11.46 9.17
C ALA A 79 16.28 12.85 9.15
N PRO A 80 17.39 13.08 8.41
CA PRO A 80 17.99 14.40 8.28
C PRO A 80 17.05 15.44 7.65
N LEU A 81 16.24 15.03 6.66
CA LEU A 81 15.27 15.91 6.02
C LEU A 81 14.12 16.27 6.97
N VAL A 82 13.66 15.31 7.77
CA VAL A 82 12.64 15.55 8.81
C VAL A 82 13.15 16.57 9.82
N LYS A 83 14.37 16.37 10.35
CA LYS A 83 15.02 17.30 11.29
C LYS A 83 15.20 18.70 10.69
N GLN A 84 15.63 18.78 9.44
CA GLN A 84 15.81 20.05 8.73
C GLN A 84 14.51 20.87 8.65
N HIS A 85 13.37 20.21 8.43
CA HIS A 85 12.10 20.90 8.18
C HIS A 85 11.19 21.02 9.40
N LEU A 86 11.33 20.13 10.39
CA LEU A 86 10.48 20.09 11.60
C LEU A 86 11.25 20.44 12.89
N GLY A 87 12.53 20.79 12.77
CA GLY A 87 13.41 21.14 13.88
C GLY A 87 14.07 19.92 14.51
N GLU A 88 15.26 20.12 15.09
CA GLU A 88 16.03 19.06 15.74
C GLU A 88 15.32 18.59 17.01
N GLN A 89 14.95 17.30 17.04
CA GLN A 89 14.29 16.65 18.17
C GLN A 89 14.72 15.19 18.24
N ALA A 90 14.90 14.64 19.45
CA ALA A 90 15.22 13.23 19.64
C ALA A 90 14.16 12.29 19.01
N ALA A 91 12.91 12.76 18.89
CA ALA A 91 11.83 12.04 18.23
C ALA A 91 12.11 11.73 16.74
N PHE A 92 13.00 12.50 16.09
CA PHE A 92 13.32 12.36 14.67
C PHE A 92 14.64 11.63 14.41
N GLU A 93 15.26 11.02 15.42
CA GLU A 93 16.36 10.08 15.18
C GLU A 93 15.89 8.87 14.39
N ALA A 94 16.72 8.39 13.46
CA ALA A 94 16.35 7.30 12.55
C ALA A 94 15.93 6.02 13.29
N ASP A 95 16.61 5.67 14.38
CA ASP A 95 16.29 4.50 15.18
C ASP A 95 14.99 4.68 15.97
N ASN A 96 14.72 5.89 16.46
CA ASN A 96 13.43 6.19 17.11
C ASN A 96 12.27 6.16 16.10
N LEU A 97 12.47 6.73 14.90
CA LEU A 97 11.49 6.62 13.82
C LEU A 97 11.24 5.14 13.47
N ALA A 98 12.27 4.31 13.40
CA ALA A 98 12.11 2.88 13.15
C ALA A 98 11.20 2.23 14.20
N GLN A 99 11.48 2.46 15.49
CA GLN A 99 10.64 1.94 16.58
C GLN A 99 9.19 2.45 16.51
N LEU A 100 8.98 3.73 16.16
CA LEU A 100 7.64 4.30 15.99
C LEU A 100 6.87 3.64 14.84
N PHE A 101 7.53 3.44 13.69
CA PHE A 101 6.92 2.84 12.50
C PHE A 101 6.80 1.31 12.56
N THR A 102 7.40 0.65 13.56
CA THR A 102 7.21 -0.78 13.84
C THR A 102 6.40 -1.05 15.11
N ARG A 103 5.76 -0.02 15.69
CA ARG A 103 4.89 -0.21 16.85
C ARG A 103 3.64 -1.01 16.44
N VAL A 104 3.47 -2.16 17.08
CA VAL A 104 2.27 -3.00 16.92
C VAL A 104 1.27 -2.66 18.02
N LYS A 105 0.01 -2.44 17.65
CA LYS A 105 -1.07 -2.21 18.62
C LYS A 105 -2.39 -2.71 18.04
N ARG A 106 -3.02 -3.64 18.75
CA ARG A 106 -4.39 -4.07 18.44
C ARG A 106 -5.36 -2.90 18.62
N GLY A 107 -6.28 -2.74 17.68
CA GLY A 107 -7.21 -1.62 17.65
C GLY A 107 -8.45 -1.93 16.84
N PHE A 108 -9.37 -0.98 16.78
CA PHE A 108 -10.66 -1.15 16.13
C PHE A 108 -10.61 -0.83 14.63
N ILE A 109 -9.82 0.17 14.25
CA ILE A 109 -9.90 0.84 12.95
C ILE A 109 -8.89 0.28 11.97
N ARG A 110 -9.38 -0.33 10.87
CA ARG A 110 -8.54 -0.97 9.84
C ARG A 110 -7.54 -0.03 9.19
N VAL A 111 -7.93 1.21 8.89
CA VAL A 111 -7.06 2.17 8.18
C VAL A 111 -5.86 2.61 9.02
N ASP A 112 -5.99 2.54 10.34
CA ASP A 112 -4.97 2.91 11.33
C ASP A 112 -4.15 1.71 11.83
N ALA A 113 -4.53 0.49 11.45
CA ALA A 113 -3.88 -0.74 11.89
C ALA A 113 -2.42 -0.81 11.41
N ASP A 114 -1.58 -1.39 12.26
CA ASP A 114 -0.18 -1.69 11.96
C ASP A 114 -0.06 -2.84 10.95
N GLU A 115 1.13 -3.02 10.38
CA GLU A 115 1.38 -4.00 9.31
C GLU A 115 1.07 -5.45 9.72
N LEU A 116 1.17 -5.77 11.03
CA LEU A 116 0.98 -7.11 11.56
C LEU A 116 -0.50 -7.39 11.86
N THR A 117 -1.23 -6.40 12.38
CA THR A 117 -2.66 -6.55 12.70
C THR A 117 -3.58 -6.26 11.51
N TYR A 118 -3.15 -5.46 10.53
CA TYR A 118 -3.94 -5.10 9.35
C TYR A 118 -4.53 -6.30 8.58
N PRO A 119 -3.79 -7.40 8.31
CA PRO A 119 -4.36 -8.56 7.61
C PRO A 119 -5.56 -9.18 8.32
N ALA A 120 -5.59 -9.18 9.66
CA ALA A 120 -6.72 -9.72 10.43
C ALA A 120 -8.01 -8.92 10.19
N HIS A 121 -7.92 -7.59 10.11
CA HIS A 121 -9.05 -6.74 9.76
C HIS A 121 -9.60 -7.05 8.36
N VAL A 122 -8.72 -7.39 7.40
CA VAL A 122 -9.12 -7.76 6.05
C VAL A 122 -9.78 -9.15 6.02
N ILE A 123 -9.19 -10.12 6.72
CA ILE A 123 -9.70 -11.50 6.78
C ILE A 123 -11.12 -11.53 7.37
N LEU A 124 -11.38 -10.81 8.47
CA LEU A 124 -12.73 -10.75 9.05
C LEU A 124 -13.77 -10.24 8.03
N ARG A 125 -13.45 -9.21 7.24
CA ARG A 125 -14.37 -8.67 6.23
C ARG A 125 -14.60 -9.66 5.11
N PHE A 126 -13.53 -10.29 4.63
CA PHE A 126 -13.63 -11.32 3.60
C PHE A 126 -14.51 -12.50 4.05
N GLU A 127 -14.37 -12.97 5.28
CA GLU A 127 -15.16 -14.07 5.81
C GLU A 127 -16.64 -13.70 5.94
N ILE A 128 -16.95 -12.48 6.39
CA ILE A 128 -18.33 -11.98 6.45
C ILE A 128 -18.91 -11.84 5.02
N GLU A 129 -18.15 -11.27 4.08
CA GLU A 129 -18.57 -11.16 2.67
C GLU A 129 -18.84 -12.54 2.06
N ARG A 130 -17.97 -13.51 2.31
CA ARG A 130 -18.13 -14.88 1.81
C ARG A 130 -19.39 -15.53 2.37
N ALA A 131 -19.63 -15.39 3.67
CA ALA A 131 -20.81 -15.95 4.32
C ALA A 131 -22.11 -15.33 3.77
N LEU A 132 -22.14 -13.99 3.58
CA LEU A 132 -23.28 -13.31 2.96
C LEU A 132 -23.55 -13.81 1.53
N ILE A 133 -22.49 -13.93 0.71
CA ILE A 133 -22.60 -14.34 -0.70
C ILE A 133 -23.05 -15.81 -0.84
N ASN A 134 -22.71 -16.64 0.14
CA ASN A 134 -23.06 -18.05 0.18
C ASN A 134 -24.42 -18.33 0.84
N ASP A 135 -25.20 -17.29 1.19
CA ASP A 135 -26.46 -17.39 1.93
C ASP A 135 -26.30 -18.14 3.28
N GLU A 136 -25.12 -18.03 3.92
CA GLU A 136 -24.82 -18.64 5.23
C GLU A 136 -25.28 -17.75 6.40
N ILE A 137 -25.38 -16.44 6.16
CA ILE A 137 -25.78 -15.42 7.16
C ILE A 137 -26.66 -14.34 6.49
N GLU A 138 -27.46 -13.65 7.28
CA GLU A 138 -28.25 -12.50 6.85
C GLU A 138 -27.57 -11.18 7.26
N VAL A 139 -28.02 -10.06 6.70
CA VAL A 139 -27.47 -8.72 7.00
C VAL A 139 -27.55 -8.39 8.50
N ASP A 140 -28.61 -8.83 9.17
CA ASP A 140 -28.83 -8.59 10.60
C ASP A 140 -27.83 -9.36 11.49
N ASP A 141 -27.15 -10.38 10.96
CA ASP A 141 -26.12 -11.14 11.69
C ASP A 141 -24.75 -10.45 11.70
N ILE A 142 -24.53 -9.49 10.80
CA ILE A 142 -23.23 -8.80 10.62
C ILE A 142 -22.69 -8.22 11.94
N PRO A 143 -23.48 -7.47 12.75
CA PRO A 143 -22.93 -6.87 13.97
C PRO A 143 -22.42 -7.89 14.98
N ALA A 144 -23.13 -9.03 15.13
CA ALA A 144 -22.74 -10.08 16.07
C ALA A 144 -21.48 -10.80 15.60
N LEU A 145 -21.44 -11.21 14.32
CA LEU A 145 -20.28 -11.88 13.72
C LEU A 145 -19.04 -10.98 13.65
N TRP A 146 -19.26 -9.68 13.42
CA TRP A 146 -18.19 -8.71 13.50
C TRP A 146 -17.58 -8.65 14.90
N ALA A 147 -18.41 -8.54 15.94
CA ALA A 147 -17.94 -8.48 17.32
C ALA A 147 -17.20 -9.76 17.74
N GLU A 148 -17.71 -10.93 17.34
CA GLU A 148 -17.05 -12.22 17.54
C GLU A 148 -15.67 -12.25 16.90
N LYS A 149 -15.58 -11.98 15.59
CA LYS A 149 -14.30 -12.05 14.86
C LYS A 149 -13.29 -10.99 15.29
N MET A 150 -13.73 -9.78 15.65
CA MET A 150 -12.85 -8.75 16.23
C MET A 150 -12.25 -9.20 17.56
N ARG A 151 -13.03 -9.86 18.41
CA ARG A 151 -12.55 -10.43 19.67
C ARG A 151 -11.59 -11.60 19.40
N ASP A 152 -11.93 -12.50 18.49
CA ASP A 152 -11.15 -13.72 18.26
C ASP A 152 -9.80 -13.42 17.57
N TYR A 153 -9.78 -12.50 16.60
CA TYR A 153 -8.57 -12.18 15.84
C TYR A 153 -7.72 -11.08 16.48
N LEU A 154 -8.35 -10.09 17.11
CA LEU A 154 -7.69 -8.89 17.60
C LEU A 154 -7.85 -8.69 19.11
N GLY A 155 -8.61 -9.53 19.82
CA GLY A 155 -8.80 -9.41 21.26
C GLY A 155 -9.48 -8.10 21.69
N VAL A 156 -10.26 -7.48 20.79
CA VAL A 156 -10.95 -6.21 21.07
C VAL A 156 -12.47 -6.38 21.03
N ASP A 157 -13.15 -5.74 21.97
CA ASP A 157 -14.62 -5.75 22.05
C ASP A 157 -15.20 -4.52 21.36
N VAL A 158 -16.16 -4.76 20.46
CA VAL A 158 -16.88 -3.73 19.69
C VAL A 158 -18.39 -3.91 19.80
N ALA A 159 -18.88 -4.74 20.74
CA ALA A 159 -20.30 -4.94 20.96
C ALA A 159 -21.01 -3.60 21.21
N GLY A 160 -22.05 -3.31 20.42
CA GLY A 160 -22.80 -2.05 20.49
C GLY A 160 -22.07 -0.81 19.95
N ASN A 161 -20.79 -0.92 19.55
CA ASN A 161 -20.03 0.18 18.96
C ASN A 161 -20.01 0.05 17.43
N PHE A 162 -21.11 0.43 16.76
CA PHE A 162 -21.22 0.28 15.31
C PHE A 162 -20.27 1.23 14.55
N GLU A 163 -20.07 2.45 15.05
CA GLU A 163 -19.18 3.46 14.46
C GLU A 163 -17.75 2.93 14.27
N ASN A 164 -17.17 2.34 15.32
CA ASN A 164 -15.84 1.73 15.25
C ASN A 164 -15.91 0.22 14.97
N GLY A 165 -17.10 -0.30 14.75
CA GLY A 165 -17.41 -1.70 14.46
C GLY A 165 -17.71 -1.90 12.99
N CYS A 166 -18.81 -2.57 12.67
CA CYS A 166 -19.18 -2.95 11.31
C CYS A 166 -19.46 -1.78 10.37
N MET A 167 -19.72 -0.56 10.89
CA MET A 167 -19.97 0.62 10.05
C MET A 167 -18.72 1.48 9.79
N GLN A 168 -17.53 1.05 10.25
CA GLN A 168 -16.31 1.85 10.12
C GLN A 168 -15.83 2.06 8.67
N ASP A 169 -16.31 1.25 7.72
CA ASP A 169 -15.88 1.26 6.32
C ASP A 169 -17.04 1.54 5.36
N ILE A 170 -16.76 2.34 4.33
CA ILE A 170 -17.76 2.76 3.32
C ILE A 170 -18.03 1.71 2.23
N HIS A 171 -17.25 0.62 2.21
CA HIS A 171 -17.22 -0.36 1.11
C HIS A 171 -18.56 -1.05 0.89
N TRP A 172 -19.16 -1.64 1.92
CA TRP A 172 -20.44 -2.34 1.78
C TRP A 172 -21.59 -1.39 1.41
N PRO A 173 -21.76 -0.21 2.04
CA PRO A 173 -22.74 0.79 1.58
C PRO A 173 -22.51 1.24 0.13
N SER A 174 -21.27 1.18 -0.37
CA SER A 174 -20.93 1.53 -1.76
C SER A 174 -21.01 0.34 -2.73
N GLY A 175 -21.48 -0.83 -2.28
CA GLY A 175 -21.60 -2.04 -3.11
C GLY A 175 -20.24 -2.68 -3.48
N MET A 176 -19.17 -2.40 -2.74
CA MET A 176 -17.82 -2.86 -3.03
C MET A 176 -17.49 -4.22 -2.37
N PHE A 177 -18.33 -5.23 -2.64
CA PHE A 177 -18.09 -6.60 -2.17
C PHE A 177 -16.94 -7.29 -2.94
N GLY A 178 -16.17 -8.14 -2.25
CA GLY A 178 -14.98 -8.79 -2.80
C GLY A 178 -13.78 -7.84 -2.93
N TYR A 179 -13.88 -6.61 -2.43
CA TYR A 179 -12.82 -5.61 -2.54
C TYR A 179 -11.74 -5.79 -1.46
N PHE A 180 -12.10 -6.12 -0.22
CA PHE A 180 -11.15 -6.16 0.89
C PHE A 180 -9.95 -7.09 0.70
N PRO A 181 -10.09 -8.32 0.16
CA PRO A 181 -8.95 -9.23 -0.04
C PRO A 181 -7.80 -8.60 -0.82
N SER A 182 -8.13 -7.67 -1.72
CA SER A 182 -7.17 -6.98 -2.57
C SER A 182 -6.10 -6.22 -1.76
N TYR A 183 -6.44 -5.68 -0.58
CA TYR A 183 -5.48 -4.94 0.26
C TYR A 183 -4.35 -5.83 0.79
N THR A 184 -4.69 -6.98 1.38
CA THR A 184 -3.68 -7.93 1.90
C THR A 184 -2.92 -8.59 0.76
N LEU A 185 -3.59 -8.93 -0.35
CA LEU A 185 -2.92 -9.42 -1.56
C LEU A 185 -1.87 -8.42 -2.05
N GLY A 186 -2.17 -7.12 -2.01
CA GLY A 186 -1.22 -6.08 -2.38
C GLY A 186 0.04 -6.05 -1.51
N ALA A 187 -0.09 -6.26 -0.20
CA ALA A 187 1.05 -6.39 0.71
C ALA A 187 1.87 -7.66 0.42
N MET A 188 1.20 -8.77 0.11
CA MET A 188 1.88 -10.03 -0.25
C MET A 188 2.67 -9.91 -1.55
N TYR A 189 2.08 -9.32 -2.60
CA TYR A 189 2.78 -9.04 -3.84
C TYR A 189 4.00 -8.14 -3.61
N ALA A 190 3.84 -7.08 -2.81
CA ALA A 190 4.94 -6.19 -2.49
C ALA A 190 6.10 -6.90 -1.81
N ALA A 191 5.83 -7.76 -0.81
CA ALA A 191 6.87 -8.52 -0.14
C ALA A 191 7.58 -9.50 -1.08
N GLN A 192 6.84 -10.22 -1.93
CA GLN A 192 7.41 -11.13 -2.91
C GLN A 192 8.26 -10.39 -3.95
N TYR A 193 7.79 -9.26 -4.48
CA TYR A 193 8.57 -8.45 -5.42
C TYR A 193 9.85 -7.91 -4.76
N PHE A 194 9.78 -7.39 -3.53
CA PHE A 194 10.97 -6.93 -2.83
C PHE A 194 11.95 -8.05 -2.49
N ALA A 195 11.47 -9.26 -2.19
CA ALA A 195 12.33 -10.42 -2.02
C ALA A 195 13.08 -10.75 -3.32
N THR A 196 12.39 -10.77 -4.47
CA THR A 196 13.03 -10.97 -5.78
C THR A 196 14.01 -9.85 -6.12
N ILE A 197 13.66 -8.58 -5.88
CA ILE A 197 14.55 -7.44 -6.15
C ILE A 197 15.82 -7.56 -5.29
N ARG A 198 15.71 -7.87 -4.00
CA ARG A 198 16.88 -8.05 -3.11
C ARG A 198 17.76 -9.22 -3.53
N GLN A 199 17.17 -10.30 -4.03
CA GLN A 199 17.93 -11.42 -4.57
C GLN A 199 18.76 -11.01 -5.81
N GLN A 200 18.19 -10.18 -6.69
CA GLN A 200 18.85 -9.70 -7.90
C GLN A 200 19.79 -8.52 -7.66
N HIS A 201 19.55 -7.76 -6.59
CA HIS A 201 20.33 -6.60 -6.16
C HIS A 201 20.64 -6.71 -4.66
N PRO A 202 21.67 -7.50 -4.26
CA PRO A 202 22.02 -7.68 -2.85
C PRO A 202 22.43 -6.39 -2.12
N ASP A 203 22.83 -5.35 -2.86
CA ASP A 203 23.20 -4.03 -2.36
C ASP A 203 22.01 -3.06 -2.24
N LEU A 204 20.78 -3.52 -2.49
CA LEU A 204 19.58 -2.67 -2.57
C LEU A 204 19.40 -1.80 -1.32
N ASP A 205 19.51 -2.37 -0.12
CA ASP A 205 19.26 -1.62 1.11
C ASP A 205 20.32 -0.53 1.34
N ALA A 206 21.58 -0.77 0.95
CA ALA A 206 22.63 0.25 0.98
C ALA A 206 22.36 1.38 -0.02
N ARG A 207 21.88 1.04 -1.23
CA ARG A 207 21.48 2.03 -2.24
C ARG A 207 20.29 2.87 -1.78
N ILE A 208 19.29 2.25 -1.14
CA ILE A 208 18.16 2.96 -0.55
C ILE A 208 18.65 3.95 0.51
N ALA A 209 19.54 3.52 1.43
CA ALA A 209 20.11 4.41 2.44
C ALA A 209 20.90 5.58 1.81
N GLY A 210 21.55 5.35 0.68
CA GLY A 210 22.22 6.38 -0.12
C GLY A 210 21.29 7.24 -0.99
N GLY A 211 19.97 7.05 -0.93
CA GLY A 211 18.99 7.82 -1.71
C GLY A 211 18.77 7.34 -3.14
N ASP A 212 19.40 6.24 -3.54
CA ASP A 212 19.27 5.66 -4.86
C ASP A 212 18.22 4.56 -4.89
N LEU A 213 17.00 4.95 -5.28
CA LEU A 213 15.88 4.05 -5.46
C LEU A 213 15.84 3.42 -6.86
N SER A 214 16.77 3.76 -7.76
CA SER A 214 16.69 3.36 -9.16
C SER A 214 16.62 1.83 -9.39
N PRO A 215 17.25 0.95 -8.59
CA PRO A 215 17.15 -0.50 -8.83
C PRO A 215 15.73 -1.02 -8.69
N ALA A 216 15.10 -0.74 -7.54
CA ALA A 216 13.73 -1.16 -7.29
C ALA A 216 12.77 -0.55 -8.31
N MET A 217 12.96 0.74 -8.65
CA MET A 217 12.08 1.42 -9.60
C MET A 217 12.22 0.90 -11.03
N ASN A 218 13.43 0.62 -11.49
CA ASN A 218 13.69 0.09 -12.83
C ASN A 218 13.20 -1.36 -12.94
N TRP A 219 13.36 -2.15 -11.87
CA TRP A 219 12.85 -3.51 -11.81
C TRP A 219 11.32 -3.52 -11.89
N LEU A 220 10.64 -2.68 -11.09
CA LEU A 220 9.18 -2.58 -11.10
C LEU A 220 8.66 -2.06 -12.44
N ASP A 221 9.35 -1.11 -13.08
CA ASP A 221 8.99 -0.63 -14.41
C ASP A 221 9.06 -1.74 -15.46
N SER A 222 10.18 -2.48 -15.48
CA SER A 222 10.45 -3.51 -16.49
C SER A 222 9.57 -4.76 -16.32
N ASN A 223 9.34 -5.18 -15.08
CA ASN A 223 8.69 -6.46 -14.79
C ASN A 223 7.19 -6.32 -14.49
N ILE A 224 6.74 -5.18 -13.97
CA ILE A 224 5.36 -5.00 -13.49
C ILE A 224 4.64 -3.89 -14.25
N TRP A 225 5.10 -2.65 -14.17
CA TRP A 225 4.33 -1.48 -14.65
C TRP A 225 4.22 -1.43 -16.17
N SER A 226 5.29 -1.75 -16.90
CA SER A 226 5.25 -1.83 -18.36
C SER A 226 4.38 -2.97 -18.88
N GLN A 227 4.17 -4.03 -18.10
CA GLN A 227 3.31 -5.15 -18.52
C GLN A 227 1.82 -4.80 -18.46
N ALA A 228 1.45 -3.78 -17.69
CA ALA A 228 0.07 -3.28 -17.59
C ALA A 228 -0.94 -4.43 -17.36
N SER A 229 -1.89 -4.61 -18.28
CA SER A 229 -2.88 -5.71 -18.25
C SER A 229 -2.66 -6.73 -19.36
N ARG A 230 -1.41 -6.87 -19.81
CA ARG A 230 -1.03 -7.84 -20.85
C ARG A 230 -1.21 -9.28 -20.38
N TRP A 231 -1.05 -9.53 -19.08
CA TRP A 231 -1.08 -10.85 -18.46
C TRP A 231 -2.14 -10.89 -17.36
N SER A 232 -2.63 -12.09 -17.06
CA SER A 232 -3.34 -12.31 -15.79
C SER A 232 -2.41 -12.02 -14.61
N THR A 233 -2.97 -11.77 -13.43
CA THR A 233 -2.17 -11.44 -12.24
C THR A 233 -1.20 -12.57 -11.89
N ASP A 234 -1.67 -13.82 -11.92
CA ASP A 234 -0.85 -14.99 -11.59
C ASP A 234 0.31 -15.17 -12.59
N GLU A 235 0.03 -15.00 -13.89
CA GLU A 235 1.08 -15.04 -14.92
C GLU A 235 2.07 -13.89 -14.79
N LEU A 236 1.59 -12.67 -14.47
CA LEU A 236 2.46 -11.51 -14.30
C LEU A 236 3.45 -11.74 -13.15
N VAL A 237 2.94 -12.22 -12.01
CA VAL A 237 3.72 -12.48 -10.80
C VAL A 237 4.71 -13.63 -11.05
N THR A 238 4.26 -14.70 -11.69
CA THR A 238 5.10 -15.85 -12.03
C THR A 238 6.22 -15.44 -12.99
N ARG A 239 5.91 -14.64 -14.02
CA ARG A 239 6.95 -14.13 -14.95
C ARG A 239 7.94 -13.19 -14.27
N ALA A 240 7.48 -12.33 -13.36
CA ALA A 240 8.33 -11.35 -12.69
C ALA A 240 9.21 -11.98 -11.60
N THR A 241 8.69 -12.96 -10.88
CA THR A 241 9.31 -13.48 -9.64
C THR A 241 9.80 -14.92 -9.73
N GLY A 242 9.37 -15.66 -10.77
CA GLY A 242 9.71 -17.06 -10.99
C GLY A 242 8.72 -18.06 -10.37
N GLU A 243 7.76 -17.61 -9.56
CA GLU A 243 6.75 -18.46 -8.91
C GLU A 243 5.39 -17.74 -8.77
N PRO A 244 4.28 -18.48 -8.59
CA PRO A 244 2.99 -17.88 -8.24
C PRO A 244 3.04 -17.08 -6.93
N LEU A 245 1.96 -16.37 -6.60
CA LEU A 245 1.86 -15.66 -5.32
C LEU A 245 2.10 -16.62 -4.14
N ASN A 246 3.10 -16.31 -3.31
CA ASN A 246 3.53 -17.15 -2.21
C ASN A 246 3.57 -16.35 -0.90
N ALA A 247 2.65 -16.69 0.01
CA ALA A 247 2.51 -16.01 1.30
C ALA A 247 3.75 -16.08 2.20
N SER A 248 4.66 -17.04 1.95
CA SER A 248 5.88 -17.19 2.74
C SER A 248 6.79 -15.97 2.65
N HIS A 249 6.79 -15.22 1.52
CA HIS A 249 7.56 -13.98 1.40
C HIS A 249 7.06 -12.90 2.35
N PHE A 250 5.73 -12.73 2.44
CA PHE A 250 5.14 -11.76 3.36
C PHE A 250 5.40 -12.15 4.82
N ARG A 251 5.25 -13.43 5.15
CA ARG A 251 5.58 -13.93 6.49
C ARG A 251 7.05 -13.67 6.85
N LYS A 252 8.00 -14.03 5.97
CA LYS A 252 9.43 -13.79 6.18
C LYS A 252 9.75 -12.30 6.36
N HIS A 253 9.10 -11.43 5.57
CA HIS A 253 9.23 -9.98 5.71
C HIS A 253 8.79 -9.51 7.10
N LEU A 254 7.64 -9.96 7.59
CA LEU A 254 7.16 -9.64 8.93
C LEU A 254 8.09 -10.20 10.03
N GLU A 255 8.48 -11.47 9.94
CA GLU A 255 9.40 -12.08 10.91
C GLU A 255 10.73 -11.33 10.96
N ALA A 256 11.34 -11.02 9.82
CA ALA A 256 12.58 -10.24 9.77
C ALA A 256 12.41 -8.83 10.37
N ARG A 257 11.28 -8.17 10.12
CA ARG A 257 11.03 -6.79 10.57
C ARG A 257 10.69 -6.67 12.05
N TYR A 258 9.98 -7.64 12.62
CA TYR A 258 9.46 -7.57 13.99
C TYR A 258 10.20 -8.48 14.99
N LEU A 259 10.94 -9.50 14.51
CA LEU A 259 11.73 -10.42 15.35
C LEU A 259 13.23 -10.29 15.11
N GLY A 260 13.66 -9.72 13.98
CA GLY A 260 15.06 -9.46 13.69
C GLY A 260 15.60 -8.31 14.54
N ALA A 261 16.16 -8.64 15.70
CA ALA A 261 17.08 -7.79 16.44
C ALA A 261 18.49 -7.90 15.85
#